data_AF-A0A2E5LE57-F1
#
_entry.id   AF-A0A2E5LE57-F1
#
_cell.length_a   1.000
_cell.length_b   1.000
_cell.length_c   1.000
_cell.angle_alpha   90.00
_cell.angle_beta   90.00
_cell.angle_gamma   90.00
#
_symmetry.space_group_name_H-M   'P 1'
#
loop_
_entity.id
_entity.type
_entity.pdbx_description
1 polymer ?
#
loop_
_entity_poly.entity_id
_entity_poly.type
_entity_poly.pdbx_seq_one_letter_code
_entity_poly.pdbx_strand_id
1 'polypeptide(L)'
;MNIHLIAIGGSVMHNLAIALHKNGNQITGSDDEIFEPSKSRLKKYNILPKRSGWFPEKITKNIDYIILGMHAKKDNPELLKAKKLNLPIYSFPEYIYKESINKKRIVIGGSHGKTSITAMILHVLKKLEVECDYLVGAQLEGFETMVKISKNSSLIILEGDEYLSSAIDKRPKFHLYKPHIGVISGIAWDHINVFPTFDIYIEQFKIFKELVKETLIYFKEDKKLINIINQKNNCKTIGYNTPSHKIINGKTIINGFKLNFFGEHNLQNLNAALLVCQELGISKKLFFESISSFKGASKRLELIKENKHTSIYKDFAHSPSKLKATIKSVKQQFPNRKLVSCMELHTFSSLNKKFLKEYSNSMDDTDIGIVYFNKKTIKNKKLNLISKKEVIDSFKRKDLKVFNDSNLLKDFLNSLSWKQKNLLMMSSGNFNNLDLNKIISI
;
A
#
# COMPACT_ATOMS: atom_id res chain seq x y z
N MET A 1 -26.11 -16.68 4.88
CA MET A 1 -26.57 -15.95 3.68
C MET A 1 -25.86 -16.52 2.46
N ASN A 2 -26.51 -16.45 1.30
CA ASN A 2 -26.01 -16.85 0.00
C ASN A 2 -25.50 -15.61 -0.74
N ILE A 3 -24.19 -15.54 -0.93
CA ILE A 3 -23.52 -14.35 -1.45
C ILE A 3 -22.79 -14.72 -2.73
N HIS A 4 -23.01 -13.95 -3.78
CA HIS A 4 -22.30 -14.12 -5.04
C HIS A 4 -21.38 -12.93 -5.30
N LEU A 5 -20.09 -13.20 -5.55
CA LEU A 5 -19.09 -12.19 -5.87
C LEU A 5 -18.78 -12.22 -7.37
N ILE A 6 -19.09 -11.12 -8.06
CA ILE A 6 -18.70 -10.92 -9.47
C ILE A 6 -17.32 -10.28 -9.47
N ALA A 7 -16.37 -10.88 -10.20
CA ALA A 7 -14.94 -10.60 -10.14
C ALA A 7 -14.29 -10.96 -8.79
N ILE A 8 -14.51 -12.21 -8.35
CA ILE A 8 -14.03 -12.74 -7.07
C ILE A 8 -12.50 -12.78 -6.97
N GLY A 9 -11.78 -12.85 -8.08
CA GLY A 9 -10.31 -12.96 -8.16
C GLY A 9 -9.56 -11.69 -7.78
N GLY A 10 -10.23 -10.54 -7.69
CA GLY A 10 -9.62 -9.28 -7.25
C GLY A 10 -8.95 -9.38 -5.87
N SER A 11 -7.92 -8.55 -5.64
CA SER A 11 -7.10 -8.60 -4.41
C SER A 11 -7.93 -8.47 -3.12
N VAL A 12 -8.79 -7.45 -3.04
CA VAL A 12 -9.72 -7.28 -1.91
C VAL A 12 -10.90 -8.27 -2.01
N MET A 13 -11.39 -8.54 -3.21
CA MET A 13 -12.56 -9.39 -3.45
C MET A 13 -12.38 -10.82 -2.93
N HIS A 14 -11.25 -11.48 -3.23
CA HIS A 14 -11.02 -12.84 -2.74
C HIS A 14 -10.83 -12.88 -1.22
N ASN A 15 -10.22 -11.85 -0.63
CA ASN A 15 -10.08 -11.77 0.83
C ASN A 15 -11.43 -11.52 1.51
N LEU A 16 -12.29 -10.71 0.91
CA LEU A 16 -13.66 -10.51 1.36
C LEU A 16 -14.46 -11.81 1.24
N ALA A 17 -14.36 -12.54 0.12
CA ALA A 17 -14.98 -13.84 -0.06
C ALA A 17 -14.57 -14.83 1.04
N ILE A 18 -13.28 -14.91 1.34
CA ILE A 18 -12.75 -15.77 2.42
C ILE A 18 -13.28 -15.31 3.78
N ALA A 19 -13.27 -14.01 4.07
CA ALA A 19 -13.78 -13.48 5.34
C ALA A 19 -15.27 -13.81 5.54
N LEU A 20 -16.07 -13.66 4.48
CA LEU A 20 -17.49 -13.98 4.52
C LEU A 20 -17.76 -15.48 4.65
N HIS A 21 -16.96 -16.31 3.97
CA HIS A 21 -17.02 -17.76 4.13
C HIS A 21 -16.69 -18.18 5.57
N LYS A 22 -15.64 -17.62 6.17
CA LYS A 22 -15.28 -17.88 7.58
C LYS A 22 -16.36 -17.44 8.57
N ASN A 23 -17.21 -16.48 8.18
CA ASN A 23 -18.38 -16.06 8.96
C ASN A 23 -19.62 -16.97 8.74
N GLY A 24 -19.47 -18.12 8.09
CA GLY A 24 -20.54 -19.10 7.89
C GLY A 24 -21.47 -18.81 6.71
N ASN A 25 -21.09 -17.91 5.79
CA ASN A 25 -21.89 -17.64 4.59
C ASN A 25 -21.58 -18.64 3.46
N GLN A 26 -22.59 -18.94 2.65
CA GLN A 26 -22.41 -19.67 1.42
C GLN A 26 -21.91 -18.71 0.34
N ILE A 27 -20.67 -18.94 -0.10
CA ILE A 27 -20.00 -18.06 -1.05
C ILE A 27 -19.93 -18.73 -2.42
N THR A 28 -20.37 -18.00 -3.43
CA THR A 28 -20.12 -18.32 -4.83
C THR A 28 -19.48 -17.11 -5.51
N GLY A 29 -18.88 -17.31 -6.67
CA GLY A 29 -18.37 -16.20 -7.45
C GLY A 29 -17.91 -16.61 -8.83
N SER A 30 -17.54 -15.60 -9.59
CA SER A 30 -17.13 -15.66 -10.99
C SER A 30 -15.97 -14.70 -11.23
N ASP A 31 -15.13 -15.05 -12.21
CA ASP A 31 -14.11 -14.16 -12.75
C ASP A 31 -13.69 -14.69 -14.11
N ASP A 32 -13.32 -13.81 -15.03
CA ASP A 32 -12.78 -14.22 -16.34
C ASP A 32 -11.37 -14.79 -16.18
N GLU A 33 -10.55 -14.25 -15.26
CA GLU A 33 -9.22 -14.76 -14.95
C GLU A 33 -8.90 -14.61 -13.45
N ILE A 34 -8.40 -15.69 -12.83
CA ILE A 34 -7.97 -15.69 -11.43
C ILE A 34 -6.49 -16.04 -11.35
N PHE A 35 -5.69 -15.06 -10.94
CA PHE A 35 -4.24 -15.19 -10.78
C PHE A 35 -3.84 -15.51 -9.33
N GLU A 36 -2.59 -15.92 -9.14
CA GLU A 36 -2.00 -15.99 -7.80
C GLU A 36 -1.80 -14.57 -7.22
N PRO A 37 -1.97 -14.37 -5.89
CA PRO A 37 -2.25 -15.39 -4.87
C PRO A 37 -3.74 -15.73 -4.71
N SER A 38 -4.65 -15.04 -5.40
CA SER A 38 -6.10 -15.23 -5.23
C SER A 38 -6.54 -16.67 -5.50
N LYS A 39 -5.99 -17.29 -6.56
CA LYS A 39 -6.35 -18.66 -6.98
C LYS A 39 -6.07 -19.71 -5.90
N SER A 40 -4.84 -19.81 -5.42
CA SER A 40 -4.48 -20.77 -4.36
C SER A 40 -5.24 -20.51 -3.05
N ARG A 41 -5.46 -19.24 -2.71
CA ARG A 41 -6.20 -18.85 -1.50
C ARG A 41 -7.68 -19.24 -1.56
N LEU A 42 -8.38 -18.94 -2.66
CA LEU A 42 -9.77 -19.36 -2.83
C LEU A 42 -9.90 -20.89 -2.85
N LYS A 43 -8.94 -21.59 -3.45
CA LYS A 43 -8.89 -23.06 -3.47
C LYS A 43 -8.77 -23.65 -2.07
N LYS A 44 -7.93 -23.07 -1.20
CA LYS A 44 -7.75 -23.50 0.20
C LYS A 44 -9.08 -23.55 0.98
N TYR A 45 -10.00 -22.63 0.69
CA TYR A 45 -11.32 -22.57 1.34
C TYR A 45 -12.45 -23.18 0.49
N ASN A 46 -12.13 -23.94 -0.56
CA ASN A 46 -13.10 -24.58 -1.44
C ASN A 46 -14.12 -23.61 -2.09
N ILE A 47 -13.75 -22.35 -2.28
CA ILE A 47 -14.59 -21.30 -2.91
C ILE A 47 -14.02 -20.80 -4.24
N LEU A 48 -13.04 -21.52 -4.81
CA LEU A 48 -12.54 -21.24 -6.16
C LEU A 48 -13.60 -21.63 -7.21
N PRO A 49 -13.95 -20.73 -8.15
CA PRO A 49 -14.84 -21.08 -9.26
C PRO A 49 -14.28 -22.24 -10.09
N LYS A 50 -15.12 -23.24 -10.40
CA LYS A 50 -14.72 -24.44 -11.16
C LYS A 50 -14.27 -24.12 -12.60
N ARG A 51 -14.79 -23.04 -13.17
CA ARG A 51 -14.50 -22.57 -14.53
C ARG A 51 -14.38 -21.05 -14.49
N SER A 52 -13.46 -20.53 -15.29
CA SER A 52 -13.36 -19.09 -15.60
C SER A 52 -14.52 -18.64 -16.50
N GLY A 53 -14.94 -17.40 -16.35
CA GLY A 53 -16.00 -16.77 -17.14
C GLY A 53 -17.14 -16.21 -16.31
N TRP A 54 -18.22 -15.85 -17.00
CA TRP A 54 -19.42 -15.24 -16.45
C TRP A 54 -20.63 -16.13 -16.77
N PHE A 55 -21.41 -16.48 -15.76
CA PHE A 55 -22.42 -17.53 -15.76
C PHE A 55 -23.79 -16.98 -15.31
N PRO A 56 -24.51 -16.23 -16.16
CA PRO A 56 -25.82 -15.65 -15.81
C PRO A 56 -26.83 -16.70 -15.33
N GLU A 57 -26.72 -17.96 -15.77
CA GLU A 57 -27.55 -19.07 -15.33
C GLU A 57 -27.36 -19.42 -13.83
N LYS A 58 -26.23 -19.05 -13.22
CA LYS A 58 -25.98 -19.24 -11.78
C LYS A 58 -26.58 -18.12 -10.93
N ILE A 59 -27.01 -17.01 -11.54
CA ILE A 59 -27.64 -15.90 -10.84
C ILE A 59 -29.13 -16.19 -10.69
N THR A 60 -29.51 -16.51 -9.46
CA THR A 60 -30.85 -17.00 -9.11
C THR A 60 -31.43 -16.19 -7.94
N LYS A 61 -32.75 -16.30 -7.70
CA LYS A 61 -33.46 -15.51 -6.68
C LYS A 61 -33.12 -15.87 -5.23
N ASN A 62 -32.44 -17.00 -4.99
CA ASN A 62 -32.04 -17.43 -3.65
C ASN A 62 -30.71 -16.80 -3.18
N ILE A 63 -30.09 -15.95 -4.01
CA ILE A 63 -28.92 -15.16 -3.63
C ILE A 63 -29.41 -13.95 -2.84
N ASP A 64 -28.90 -13.77 -1.63
CA ASP A 64 -29.29 -12.66 -0.76
C ASP A 64 -28.73 -11.33 -1.27
N TYR A 65 -27.50 -11.33 -1.79
CA TYR A 65 -26.90 -10.15 -2.41
C TYR A 65 -25.70 -10.49 -3.30
N ILE A 66 -25.47 -9.59 -4.26
CA ILE A 66 -24.31 -9.55 -5.14
C ILE A 66 -23.28 -8.57 -4.59
N ILE A 67 -22.01 -8.98 -4.55
CA ILE A 67 -20.89 -8.05 -4.33
C ILE A 67 -20.13 -7.90 -5.65
N LEU A 68 -20.09 -6.68 -6.17
CA LEU A 68 -19.52 -6.32 -7.46
C LEU A 68 -18.09 -5.80 -7.31
N GLY A 69 -17.13 -6.53 -7.88
CA GLY A 69 -15.75 -6.08 -8.03
C GLY A 69 -15.57 -5.12 -9.21
N MET A 70 -14.57 -4.23 -9.12
CA MET A 70 -14.28 -3.20 -10.13
C MET A 70 -13.95 -3.76 -11.52
N HIS A 71 -13.41 -4.98 -11.60
CA HIS A 71 -13.01 -5.60 -12.86
C HIS A 71 -14.22 -5.92 -13.77
N ALA A 72 -15.37 -6.21 -13.17
CA ALA A 72 -16.59 -6.48 -13.92
C ALA A 72 -17.14 -5.20 -14.57
N LYS A 73 -17.39 -5.25 -15.88
CA LYS A 73 -17.93 -4.14 -16.68
C LYS A 73 -19.44 -4.00 -16.55
N LYS A 74 -19.98 -2.87 -17.03
CA LYS A 74 -21.43 -2.57 -16.97
C LYS A 74 -22.31 -3.55 -17.74
N ASP A 75 -21.76 -4.14 -18.80
CA ASP A 75 -22.37 -5.13 -19.69
C ASP A 75 -22.13 -6.59 -19.26
N ASN A 76 -21.53 -6.80 -18.08
CA ASN A 76 -21.32 -8.14 -17.54
C ASN A 76 -22.67 -8.91 -17.45
N PRO A 77 -22.76 -10.14 -18.00
CA PRO A 77 -24.04 -10.83 -18.12
C PRO A 77 -24.64 -11.24 -16.78
N GLU A 78 -23.81 -11.55 -15.78
CA GLU A 78 -24.29 -11.84 -14.42
C GLU A 78 -24.85 -10.58 -13.74
N LEU A 79 -24.18 -9.43 -13.92
CA LEU A 79 -24.66 -8.15 -13.40
C LEU A 79 -26.00 -7.76 -14.03
N LEU A 80 -26.16 -7.93 -15.34
CA LEU A 80 -27.42 -7.68 -16.04
C LEU A 80 -28.53 -8.60 -15.55
N LYS A 81 -28.23 -9.89 -15.35
CA LYS A 81 -29.19 -10.86 -14.80
C LYS A 81 -29.59 -10.53 -13.36
N ALA A 82 -28.64 -10.16 -12.51
CA ALA A 82 -28.91 -9.75 -11.13
C ALA A 82 -29.86 -8.55 -11.05
N LYS A 83 -29.64 -7.54 -11.92
CA LYS A 83 -30.55 -6.40 -12.08
C LYS A 83 -31.95 -6.83 -12.53
N LYS A 84 -32.05 -7.71 -13.54
CA LYS A 84 -33.34 -8.24 -14.02
C LYS A 84 -34.11 -8.98 -12.92
N LEU A 85 -33.40 -9.63 -11.99
CA LEU A 85 -33.99 -10.34 -10.86
C LEU A 85 -34.22 -9.44 -9.63
N ASN A 86 -33.92 -8.13 -9.71
CA ASN A 86 -33.99 -7.18 -8.60
C ASN A 86 -33.20 -7.63 -7.35
N LEU A 87 -32.06 -8.30 -7.55
CA LEU A 87 -31.18 -8.67 -6.45
C LEU A 87 -30.47 -7.43 -5.90
N PRO A 88 -30.27 -7.33 -4.57
CA PRO A 88 -29.41 -6.29 -4.00
C PRO A 88 -27.98 -6.42 -4.52
N ILE A 89 -27.44 -5.33 -5.08
CA ILE A 89 -26.08 -5.26 -5.60
C ILE A 89 -25.32 -4.20 -4.82
N TYR A 90 -24.19 -4.60 -4.23
CA TYR A 90 -23.27 -3.70 -3.55
C TYR A 90 -21.92 -3.73 -4.25
N SER A 91 -21.30 -2.58 -4.46
CA SER A 91 -19.84 -2.58 -4.57
C SER A 91 -19.22 -3.06 -3.24
N PHE A 92 -18.01 -3.61 -3.26
CA PHE A 92 -17.39 -4.03 -2.02
C PHE A 92 -17.29 -2.92 -0.95
N PRO A 93 -16.96 -1.63 -1.26
CA PRO A 93 -16.95 -0.60 -0.22
C PRO A 93 -18.33 -0.29 0.36
N GLU A 94 -19.41 -0.35 -0.44
CA GLU A 94 -20.78 -0.23 0.07
C GLU A 94 -21.12 -1.39 1.00
N TYR A 95 -20.71 -2.60 0.65
CA TYR A 95 -20.89 -3.77 1.49
C TYR A 95 -20.14 -3.63 2.82
N ILE A 96 -18.88 -3.18 2.80
CA ILE A 96 -18.11 -2.90 4.02
C ILE A 96 -18.81 -1.85 4.89
N TYR A 97 -19.35 -0.79 4.29
CA TYR A 97 -20.10 0.23 5.02
C TYR A 97 -21.36 -0.37 5.68
N LYS A 98 -22.13 -1.17 4.94
CA LYS A 98 -23.31 -1.88 5.45
C LYS A 98 -22.96 -2.72 6.69
N GLU A 99 -21.88 -3.50 6.62
CA GLU A 99 -21.44 -4.36 7.74
C GLU A 99 -20.73 -3.62 8.88
N SER A 100 -20.53 -2.31 8.76
CA SER A 100 -19.86 -1.48 9.76
C SER A 100 -20.70 -0.29 10.22
N ILE A 101 -22.00 -0.25 9.91
CA ILE A 101 -22.86 0.89 10.26
C ILE A 101 -22.88 1.19 11.77
N ASN A 102 -22.87 0.13 12.58
CA ASN A 102 -22.87 0.17 14.05
C ASN A 102 -21.46 0.19 14.66
N LYS A 103 -20.41 0.33 13.85
CA LYS A 103 -19.01 0.35 14.30
C LYS A 103 -18.43 1.75 14.23
N LYS A 104 -17.47 2.06 15.10
CA LYS A 104 -16.58 3.20 14.90
C LYS A 104 -15.70 2.91 13.70
N ARG A 105 -15.71 3.82 12.72
CA ARG A 105 -15.08 3.64 11.40
C ARG A 105 -13.91 4.59 11.29
N ILE A 106 -12.72 4.03 11.18
CA ILE A 106 -11.46 4.76 11.05
C ILE A 106 -10.99 4.57 9.62
N VAL A 107 -10.97 5.65 8.83
CA VAL A 107 -10.64 5.58 7.40
C VAL A 107 -9.33 6.31 7.15
N ILE A 108 -8.34 5.57 6.67
CA ILE A 108 -7.00 6.08 6.37
C ILE A 108 -6.92 6.44 4.88
N GLY A 109 -7.16 7.71 4.57
CA GLY A 109 -7.02 8.28 3.23
C GLY A 109 -5.66 8.95 3.00
N GLY A 110 -5.44 9.38 1.76
CA GLY A 110 -4.22 10.07 1.31
C GLY A 110 -3.50 9.31 0.19
N SER A 111 -2.72 10.01 -0.61
CA SER A 111 -2.07 9.40 -1.79
C SER A 111 -0.98 8.39 -1.41
N HIS A 112 -0.37 8.53 -0.22
CA HIS A 112 0.73 7.70 0.25
C HIS A 112 0.54 7.29 1.72
N GLY A 113 1.28 6.30 2.21
CA GLY A 113 1.32 5.97 3.65
C GLY A 113 0.10 5.23 4.20
N LYS A 114 -1.03 5.14 3.47
CA LYS A 114 -2.27 4.50 3.94
C LYS A 114 -2.05 3.11 4.56
N THR A 115 -1.49 2.18 3.79
CA THR A 115 -1.18 0.82 4.25
C THR A 115 -0.24 0.80 5.45
N SER A 116 0.77 1.68 5.49
CA SER A 116 1.72 1.75 6.62
C SER A 116 1.04 2.24 7.90
N ILE A 117 0.23 3.29 7.82
CA ILE A 117 -0.54 3.83 8.95
C ILE A 117 -1.52 2.77 9.45
N THR A 118 -2.29 2.14 8.55
CA THR A 118 -3.20 1.05 8.90
C THR A 118 -2.46 -0.11 9.59
N ALA A 119 -1.30 -0.53 9.06
CA ALA A 119 -0.50 -1.59 9.66
C ALA A 119 0.02 -1.22 11.07
N MET A 120 0.45 0.03 11.27
CA MET A 120 0.89 0.51 12.59
C MET A 120 -0.25 0.50 13.61
N ILE A 121 -1.43 0.99 13.22
CA ILE A 121 -2.63 0.97 14.08
C ILE A 121 -3.00 -0.47 14.44
N LEU A 122 -3.11 -1.36 13.44
CA LEU A 122 -3.48 -2.76 13.67
C LEU A 122 -2.44 -3.51 14.51
N HIS A 123 -1.15 -3.20 14.36
CA HIS A 123 -0.10 -3.77 15.21
C HIS A 123 -0.29 -3.37 16.68
N VAL A 124 -0.57 -2.09 16.95
CA VAL A 124 -0.80 -1.59 18.31
C VAL A 124 -2.08 -2.20 18.90
N LEU A 125 -3.19 -2.18 18.16
CA LEU A 125 -4.45 -2.78 18.61
C LEU A 125 -4.30 -4.27 18.92
N LYS A 126 -3.61 -5.02 18.05
CA LYS A 126 -3.33 -6.44 18.28
C LYS A 126 -2.46 -6.67 19.52
N LYS A 127 -1.46 -5.81 19.77
CA LYS A 127 -0.60 -5.91 20.96
C LYS A 127 -1.33 -5.60 22.27
N LEU A 128 -2.34 -4.75 22.20
CA LEU A 128 -3.20 -4.38 23.32
C LEU A 128 -4.47 -5.23 23.41
N GLU A 129 -4.58 -6.29 22.58
CA GLU A 129 -5.73 -7.20 22.52
C GLU A 129 -7.07 -6.49 22.28
N VAL A 130 -7.03 -5.34 21.59
CA VAL A 130 -8.23 -4.62 21.19
C VAL A 130 -8.81 -5.27 19.94
N GLU A 131 -9.96 -5.91 20.10
CA GLU A 131 -10.70 -6.51 18.99
C GLU A 131 -11.09 -5.44 17.96
N CYS A 132 -10.65 -5.65 16.72
CA CYS A 132 -10.99 -4.79 15.60
C CYS A 132 -11.26 -5.59 14.34
N ASP A 133 -12.14 -5.04 13.52
CA ASP A 133 -12.29 -5.40 12.12
C ASP A 133 -11.35 -4.55 11.27
N TYR A 134 -11.07 -5.00 10.05
CA TYR A 134 -10.20 -4.24 9.16
C TYR A 134 -10.39 -4.56 7.69
N LEU A 135 -10.00 -3.59 6.86
CA LEU A 135 -9.75 -3.75 5.44
C LEU A 135 -8.40 -3.11 5.12
N VAL A 136 -7.45 -3.91 4.63
CA VAL A 136 -6.11 -3.46 4.25
C VAL A 136 -5.88 -3.71 2.76
N GLY A 137 -5.17 -2.80 2.09
CA GLY A 137 -4.87 -2.93 0.65
C GLY A 137 -3.77 -3.95 0.31
N ALA A 138 -3.00 -4.39 1.30
CA ALA A 138 -1.92 -5.36 1.15
C ALA A 138 -1.84 -6.33 2.33
N GLN A 139 -1.31 -7.52 2.06
CA GLN A 139 -1.12 -8.56 3.06
C GLN A 139 -0.14 -8.08 4.14
N LEU A 140 -0.57 -8.11 5.40
CA LEU A 140 0.24 -7.76 6.56
C LEU A 140 0.84 -9.01 7.21
N GLU A 141 2.05 -8.89 7.73
CA GLU A 141 2.69 -9.95 8.52
C GLU A 141 1.86 -10.23 9.78
N GLY A 142 1.59 -11.51 10.06
CA GLY A 142 0.80 -11.92 11.23
C GLY A 142 -0.73 -11.77 11.08
N PHE A 143 -1.23 -11.49 9.88
CA PHE A 143 -2.67 -11.52 9.55
C PHE A 143 -2.92 -12.59 8.47
N GLU A 144 -3.99 -13.36 8.56
CA GLU A 144 -4.28 -14.41 7.55
C GLU A 144 -4.93 -13.83 6.30
N THR A 145 -5.86 -12.89 6.49
CA THR A 145 -6.64 -12.22 5.43
C THR A 145 -6.41 -10.72 5.50
N MET A 146 -6.64 -10.05 4.37
CA MET A 146 -6.63 -8.57 4.30
C MET A 146 -7.95 -7.94 4.76
N VAL A 147 -8.98 -8.76 4.95
CA VAL A 147 -10.31 -8.35 5.38
C VAL A 147 -10.72 -9.19 6.60
N LYS A 148 -11.16 -8.53 7.66
CA LYS A 148 -11.85 -9.14 8.81
C LYS A 148 -13.11 -8.33 9.05
N ILE A 149 -14.25 -9.01 9.07
CA ILE A 149 -15.55 -8.45 9.44
C ILE A 149 -16.12 -9.40 10.47
N SER A 150 -16.55 -8.88 11.62
CA SER A 150 -17.13 -9.66 12.70
C SER A 150 -18.35 -8.95 13.26
N LYS A 151 -19.22 -9.69 13.96
CA LYS A 151 -20.37 -9.09 14.65
C LYS A 151 -19.98 -8.46 15.99
N ASN A 152 -18.88 -8.91 16.58
CA ASN A 152 -18.51 -8.57 17.96
C ASN A 152 -17.58 -7.34 18.07
N SER A 153 -16.94 -6.94 16.97
CA SER A 153 -16.08 -5.75 16.98
C SER A 153 -16.90 -4.47 16.96
N SER A 154 -16.61 -3.54 17.88
CA SER A 154 -17.16 -2.19 17.89
C SER A 154 -16.39 -1.21 17.00
N LEU A 155 -15.23 -1.62 16.45
CA LEU A 155 -14.40 -0.77 15.60
C LEU A 155 -13.96 -1.47 14.30
N ILE A 156 -13.71 -0.65 13.27
CA ILE A 156 -13.14 -1.10 12.00
C ILE A 156 -12.10 -0.10 11.47
N ILE A 157 -10.93 -0.61 11.08
CA ILE A 157 -9.85 0.16 10.46
C ILE A 157 -9.86 -0.09 8.95
N LEU A 158 -10.06 0.96 8.16
CA LEU A 158 -10.27 0.88 6.71
C LEU A 158 -9.18 1.65 5.97
N GLU A 159 -8.50 0.97 5.04
CA GLU A 159 -7.71 1.66 4.03
C GLU A 159 -8.64 2.40 3.05
N GLY A 160 -8.59 3.74 3.08
CA GLY A 160 -9.41 4.63 2.28
C GLY A 160 -8.81 4.90 0.91
N ASP A 161 -9.02 3.99 -0.02
CA ASP A 161 -8.61 4.15 -1.42
C ASP A 161 -9.49 5.20 -2.14
N GLU A 162 -8.83 6.17 -2.77
CA GLU A 162 -9.45 7.25 -3.53
C GLU A 162 -9.89 6.82 -4.95
N TYR A 163 -9.53 5.62 -5.38
CA TYR A 163 -9.98 5.07 -6.66
C TYR A 163 -11.48 4.74 -6.64
N LEU A 164 -12.09 4.63 -7.82
CA LEU A 164 -13.53 4.39 -8.01
C LEU A 164 -14.01 3.09 -7.32
N SER A 165 -15.32 2.98 -7.06
CA SER A 165 -15.92 1.88 -6.29
C SER A 165 -16.35 0.68 -7.12
N SER A 166 -17.02 0.90 -8.25
CA SER A 166 -17.35 -0.17 -9.22
C SER A 166 -17.58 0.39 -10.63
N ALA A 167 -17.90 -0.49 -11.59
CA ALA A 167 -18.30 -0.05 -12.93
C ALA A 167 -19.63 0.71 -12.96
N ILE A 168 -20.49 0.56 -11.95
CA ILE A 168 -21.79 1.24 -11.86
C ILE A 168 -21.79 2.40 -10.86
N ASP A 169 -20.80 2.49 -9.97
CA ASP A 169 -20.61 3.59 -9.05
C ASP A 169 -19.19 4.17 -9.17
N LYS A 170 -19.12 5.38 -9.72
CA LYS A 170 -17.87 6.12 -9.95
C LYS A 170 -17.43 6.94 -8.74
N ARG A 171 -18.09 6.87 -7.59
CA ARG A 171 -17.58 7.52 -6.38
C ARG A 171 -16.30 6.82 -5.92
N PRO A 172 -15.28 7.56 -5.45
CA PRO A 172 -14.16 6.99 -4.71
C PRO A 172 -14.58 6.10 -3.54
N LYS A 173 -13.86 5.01 -3.27
CA LYS A 173 -14.22 4.05 -2.22
C LYS A 173 -14.28 4.69 -0.84
N PHE A 174 -13.32 5.56 -0.53
CA PHE A 174 -13.26 6.25 0.76
C PHE A 174 -14.45 7.16 1.07
N HIS A 175 -15.26 7.57 0.07
CA HIS A 175 -16.48 8.35 0.27
C HIS A 175 -17.62 7.51 0.84
N LEU A 176 -17.58 6.20 0.61
CA LEU A 176 -18.64 5.29 0.99
C LEU A 176 -18.52 4.84 2.44
N TYR A 177 -17.32 4.89 3.02
CA TYR A 177 -17.08 4.39 4.37
C TYR A 177 -17.62 5.27 5.49
N LYS A 178 -18.01 6.53 5.22
CA LYS A 178 -18.60 7.47 6.20
C LYS A 178 -17.81 7.50 7.54
N PRO A 179 -16.55 8.00 7.51
CA PRO A 179 -15.63 7.95 8.64
C PRO A 179 -16.16 8.64 9.89
N HIS A 180 -15.93 8.03 11.05
CA HIS A 180 -15.96 8.73 12.32
C HIS A 180 -14.63 9.46 12.51
N ILE A 181 -13.52 8.74 12.33
CA ILE A 181 -12.17 9.30 12.30
C ILE A 181 -11.62 9.15 10.88
N GLY A 182 -11.19 10.26 10.29
CA GLY A 182 -10.53 10.29 8.99
C GLY A 182 -9.06 10.67 9.12
N VAL A 183 -8.19 10.06 8.32
CA VAL A 183 -6.80 10.51 8.14
C VAL A 183 -6.60 10.95 6.70
N ILE A 184 -5.91 12.07 6.49
CA ILE A 184 -5.36 12.45 5.17
C ILE A 184 -3.85 12.61 5.33
N SER A 185 -3.10 11.61 4.85
CA SER A 185 -1.65 11.56 5.01
C SER A 185 -0.84 12.43 4.03
N GLY A 186 -1.51 13.00 3.02
CA GLY A 186 -0.91 13.86 2.00
C GLY A 186 -1.60 13.70 0.64
N ILE A 187 -1.44 14.69 -0.24
CA ILE A 187 -2.07 14.72 -1.56
C ILE A 187 -1.01 14.88 -2.65
N ALA A 188 -0.80 13.81 -3.41
CA ALA A 188 0.03 13.77 -4.60
C ALA A 188 -0.82 13.24 -5.76
N TRP A 189 -0.80 13.93 -6.89
CA TRP A 189 -1.65 13.56 -8.02
C TRP A 189 -1.37 12.12 -8.47
N ASP A 190 -2.40 11.28 -8.38
CA ASP A 190 -2.38 9.87 -8.76
C ASP A 190 -3.64 9.56 -9.57
N HIS A 191 -3.73 8.37 -10.16
CA HIS A 191 -4.92 7.87 -10.86
C HIS A 191 -5.42 8.79 -12.00
N ILE A 192 -4.48 9.31 -12.80
CA ILE A 192 -4.72 10.24 -13.92
C ILE A 192 -5.76 9.69 -14.92
N ASN A 193 -5.89 8.37 -15.04
CA ASN A 193 -6.87 7.70 -15.90
C ASN A 193 -8.33 7.92 -15.49
N VAL A 194 -8.59 8.19 -14.20
CA VAL A 194 -9.95 8.44 -13.67
C VAL A 194 -10.11 9.88 -13.15
N PHE A 195 -9.02 10.56 -12.82
CA PHE A 195 -9.01 11.97 -12.42
C PHE A 195 -8.07 12.77 -13.35
N PRO A 196 -8.59 13.26 -14.50
CA PRO A 196 -7.77 13.85 -15.56
C PRO A 196 -7.06 15.15 -15.18
N THR A 197 -7.51 15.83 -14.14
CA THR A 197 -6.87 17.04 -13.61
C THR A 197 -6.61 16.89 -12.12
N PHE A 198 -5.60 17.63 -11.64
CA PHE A 198 -5.27 17.62 -10.23
C PHE A 198 -6.37 18.26 -9.36
N ASP A 199 -7.12 19.21 -9.91
CA ASP A 199 -8.25 19.84 -9.20
C ASP A 199 -9.38 18.85 -8.96
N ILE A 200 -9.70 18.00 -9.95
CA ILE A 200 -10.68 16.92 -9.78
C ILE A 200 -10.22 15.94 -8.69
N TYR A 201 -8.92 15.64 -8.65
CA TYR A 201 -8.33 14.78 -7.61
C TYR A 201 -8.46 15.40 -6.22
N ILE A 202 -8.10 16.69 -6.07
CA ILE A 202 -8.24 17.46 -4.83
C ILE A 202 -9.69 17.49 -4.35
N GLU A 203 -10.65 17.64 -5.26
CA GLU A 203 -12.07 17.67 -4.91
C GLU A 203 -12.52 16.40 -4.18
N GLN A 204 -11.95 15.24 -4.52
CA GLN A 204 -12.27 13.99 -3.82
C GLN A 204 -11.86 14.03 -2.35
N PHE A 205 -10.77 14.73 -2.02
CA PHE A 205 -10.33 14.90 -0.63
C PHE A 205 -11.17 15.92 0.14
N LYS A 206 -11.71 16.94 -0.54
CA LYS A 206 -12.68 17.86 0.07
C LYS A 206 -13.97 17.13 0.44
N ILE A 207 -14.51 16.33 -0.47
CA ILE A 207 -15.68 15.49 -0.19
C ILE A 207 -15.38 14.52 0.97
N PHE A 208 -14.21 13.86 0.96
CA PHE A 208 -13.83 12.97 2.06
C PHE A 208 -13.78 13.70 3.41
N LYS A 209 -13.18 14.89 3.47
CA LYS A 209 -13.14 15.76 4.65
C LYS A 209 -14.56 16.05 5.19
N GLU A 210 -15.49 16.40 4.31
CA GLU A 210 -16.87 16.73 4.69
C GLU A 210 -17.64 15.55 5.28
N LEU A 211 -17.26 14.32 4.90
CA LEU A 211 -17.87 13.08 5.36
C LEU A 211 -17.36 12.60 6.74
N VAL A 212 -16.30 13.20 7.27
CA VAL A 212 -15.75 12.87 8.60
C VAL A 212 -16.62 13.43 9.70
N LYS A 213 -17.07 12.57 10.61
CA LYS A 213 -18.03 12.93 11.66
C LYS A 213 -17.42 13.46 12.95
N GLU A 214 -16.31 12.88 13.42
CA GLU A 214 -15.74 13.20 14.75
C GLU A 214 -14.40 13.94 14.62
N THR A 215 -13.40 13.29 14.04
CA THR A 215 -12.03 13.82 14.00
C THR A 215 -11.36 13.57 12.67
N LEU A 216 -10.81 14.63 12.08
CA LEU A 216 -9.95 14.59 10.91
C LEU A 216 -8.49 14.86 11.29
N ILE A 217 -7.63 13.86 11.09
CA ILE A 217 -6.19 13.96 11.29
C ILE A 217 -5.52 14.22 9.93
N TYR A 218 -4.64 15.22 9.85
CA TYR A 218 -4.05 15.63 8.58
C TYR A 218 -2.57 15.99 8.68
N PHE A 219 -1.81 15.74 7.63
CA PHE A 219 -0.39 16.10 7.57
C PHE A 219 -0.23 17.61 7.32
N LYS A 220 0.25 18.36 8.31
CA LYS A 220 0.26 19.83 8.25
C LYS A 220 1.48 20.44 7.55
N GLU A 221 2.39 19.63 7.02
CA GLU A 221 3.51 20.11 6.18
C GLU A 221 3.15 20.05 4.67
N ASP A 222 2.01 19.47 4.30
CA ASP A 222 1.48 19.51 2.94
C ASP A 222 0.66 20.79 2.73
N LYS A 223 1.27 21.78 2.06
CA LYS A 223 0.63 23.08 1.77
C LYS A 223 -0.73 22.95 1.06
N LYS A 224 -0.92 21.94 0.21
CA LYS A 224 -2.17 21.76 -0.54
C LYS A 224 -3.27 21.27 0.38
N LEU A 225 -2.92 20.35 1.28
CA LEU A 225 -3.83 19.86 2.29
C LEU A 225 -4.22 20.97 3.28
N ILE A 226 -3.27 21.81 3.71
CA ILE A 226 -3.56 22.98 4.56
C ILE A 226 -4.62 23.88 3.92
N ASN A 227 -4.52 24.16 2.61
CA ASN A 227 -5.52 24.99 1.92
C ASN A 227 -6.93 24.39 1.96
N ILE A 228 -7.05 23.05 1.88
CA ILE A 228 -8.33 22.33 1.99
C ILE A 228 -8.86 22.36 3.43
N ILE A 229 -7.97 22.22 4.41
CA ILE A 229 -8.32 22.14 5.84
C ILE A 229 -8.63 23.52 6.44
N ASN A 230 -8.03 24.60 5.94
CA ASN A 230 -8.31 25.96 6.40
C ASN A 230 -9.73 26.45 6.07
N GLN A 231 -10.43 25.76 5.18
CA GLN A 231 -11.87 25.97 4.94
C GLN A 231 -12.70 25.38 6.08
N LYS A 232 -13.99 25.75 6.19
CA LYS A 232 -14.91 25.23 7.22
C LYS A 232 -14.87 23.68 7.27
N ASN A 233 -14.84 23.14 8.50
CA ASN A 233 -14.83 21.70 8.76
C ASN A 233 -16.02 21.34 9.65
N ASN A 234 -16.59 20.15 9.43
CA ASN A 234 -17.74 19.65 10.19
C ASN A 234 -17.33 18.85 11.45
N CYS A 235 -16.03 18.74 11.71
CA CYS A 235 -15.45 17.88 12.74
C CYS A 235 -14.22 18.52 13.37
N LYS A 236 -13.74 17.94 14.47
CA LYS A 236 -12.46 18.31 15.09
C LYS A 236 -11.32 18.06 14.10
N THR A 237 -10.36 18.96 13.98
CA THR A 237 -9.18 18.75 13.13
C THR A 237 -7.90 18.69 13.95
N ILE A 238 -6.99 17.78 13.61
CA ILE A 238 -5.70 17.60 14.30
C ILE A 238 -4.59 17.51 13.26
N GLY A 239 -3.74 18.54 13.21
CA GLY A 239 -2.60 18.59 12.30
C GLY A 239 -1.37 17.92 12.89
N TYR A 240 -0.67 17.09 12.12
CA TYR A 240 0.55 16.41 12.56
C TYR A 240 1.76 16.68 11.65
N ASN A 241 2.95 16.61 12.25
CA ASN A 241 4.25 16.80 11.61
C ASN A 241 5.08 15.53 11.64
N THR A 242 6.24 15.60 10.99
CA THR A 242 7.34 14.69 11.30
C THR A 242 7.74 14.81 12.78
N PRO A 243 7.71 13.73 13.58
CA PRO A 243 8.07 13.82 14.99
C PRO A 243 9.57 14.04 15.18
N SER A 244 9.93 14.85 16.17
CA SER A 244 11.32 15.00 16.61
C SER A 244 11.89 13.65 17.04
N HIS A 245 13.08 13.32 16.57
CA HIS A 245 13.71 12.04 16.81
C HIS A 245 15.23 12.18 16.89
N LYS A 246 15.87 11.16 17.49
CA LYS A 246 17.33 11.01 17.52
C LYS A 246 17.70 9.69 16.85
N ILE A 247 18.90 9.63 16.29
CA ILE A 247 19.48 8.41 15.74
C ILE A 247 20.68 8.05 16.61
N ILE A 248 20.61 6.92 17.30
CA ILE A 248 21.68 6.43 18.16
C ILE A 248 22.05 5.02 17.68
N ASN A 249 23.31 4.82 17.30
CA ASN A 249 23.83 3.53 16.82
C ASN A 249 22.97 2.91 15.70
N GLY A 250 22.53 3.73 14.74
CA GLY A 250 21.73 3.28 13.60
C GLY A 250 20.28 2.90 13.95
N LYS A 251 19.78 3.30 15.12
CA LYS A 251 18.39 3.06 15.55
C LYS A 251 17.71 4.39 15.87
N THR A 252 16.48 4.53 15.39
CA THR A 252 15.68 5.74 15.59
C THR A 252 15.02 5.69 16.96
N ILE A 253 15.11 6.80 17.70
CA ILE A 253 14.57 6.93 19.04
C ILE A 253 13.60 8.12 19.09
N ILE A 254 12.40 7.87 19.62
CA ILE A 254 11.33 8.87 19.79
C ILE A 254 10.77 8.73 21.20
N ASN A 255 10.72 9.83 21.95
CA ASN A 255 10.25 9.85 23.36
C ASN A 255 10.94 8.78 24.26
N GLY A 256 12.21 8.46 24.00
CA GLY A 256 12.95 7.42 24.74
C GLY A 256 12.73 5.98 24.23
N PHE A 257 11.82 5.76 23.29
CA PHE A 257 11.53 4.44 22.72
C PHE A 257 12.33 4.21 21.44
N LYS A 258 12.90 3.01 21.33
CA LYS A 258 13.67 2.56 20.16
C LYS A 258 12.73 1.91 19.14
N LEU A 259 12.82 2.36 17.89
CA LEU A 259 12.01 1.85 16.79
C LEU A 259 12.82 0.91 15.88
N ASN A 260 12.13 -0.05 15.27
CA ASN A 260 12.70 -0.98 14.28
C ASN A 260 12.53 -0.51 12.82
N PHE A 261 11.85 0.61 12.61
CA PHE A 261 11.68 1.28 11.33
C PHE A 261 12.15 2.73 11.43
N PHE A 262 12.51 3.32 10.30
CA PHE A 262 13.07 4.67 10.21
C PHE A 262 12.69 5.36 8.90
N GLY A 263 13.17 6.59 8.72
CA GLY A 263 12.90 7.45 7.57
C GLY A 263 11.70 8.37 7.83
N GLU A 264 11.81 9.63 7.41
CA GLU A 264 10.85 10.70 7.72
C GLU A 264 9.41 10.28 7.40
N HIS A 265 9.17 9.68 6.23
CA HIS A 265 7.84 9.21 5.84
C HIS A 265 7.25 8.15 6.79
N ASN A 266 8.06 7.21 7.28
CA ASN A 266 7.58 6.24 8.26
C ASN A 266 7.31 6.89 9.62
N LEU A 267 8.08 7.92 9.99
CA LEU A 267 7.86 8.67 11.22
C LEU A 267 6.63 9.60 11.13
N GLN A 268 6.33 10.14 9.95
CA GLN A 268 5.08 10.84 9.67
C GLN A 268 3.88 9.89 9.80
N ASN A 269 3.97 8.70 9.21
CA ASN A 269 2.94 7.65 9.33
C ASN A 269 2.74 7.23 10.80
N LEU A 270 3.83 7.11 11.56
CA LEU A 270 3.80 6.81 12.99
C LEU A 270 3.00 7.85 13.77
N ASN A 271 3.20 9.13 13.48
CA ASN A 271 2.51 10.21 14.19
C ASN A 271 1.01 10.24 13.84
N ALA A 272 0.65 9.95 12.59
CA ALA A 272 -0.75 9.76 12.21
C ALA A 272 -1.40 8.58 12.95
N ALA A 273 -0.71 7.43 13.03
CA ALA A 273 -1.17 6.26 13.76
C ALA A 273 -1.31 6.53 15.27
N LEU A 274 -0.35 7.25 15.87
CA LEU A 274 -0.41 7.68 17.27
C LEU A 274 -1.68 8.48 17.54
N LEU A 275 -1.97 9.49 16.72
CA LEU A 275 -3.16 10.34 16.90
C LEU A 275 -4.46 9.56 16.75
N VAL A 276 -4.54 8.63 15.80
CA VAL A 276 -5.68 7.72 15.69
C VAL A 276 -5.84 6.89 16.96
N CYS A 277 -4.75 6.29 17.46
CA CYS A 277 -4.79 5.49 18.67
C CYS A 277 -5.20 6.33 19.90
N GLN A 278 -4.78 7.60 19.99
CA GLN A 278 -5.21 8.51 21.05
C GLN A 278 -6.72 8.83 20.98
N GLU A 279 -7.27 9.03 19.78
CA GLU A 279 -8.73 9.20 19.58
C GLU A 279 -9.53 7.90 19.84
N LEU A 280 -8.83 6.76 19.95
CA LEU A 280 -9.36 5.48 20.42
C LEU A 280 -9.11 5.23 21.92
N GLY A 281 -8.57 6.21 22.65
CA GLY A 281 -8.32 6.13 24.10
C GLY A 281 -6.99 5.48 24.48
N ILE A 282 -6.11 5.16 23.53
CA ILE A 282 -4.80 4.56 23.80
C ILE A 282 -3.82 5.66 24.17
N SER A 283 -3.20 5.56 25.35
CA SER A 283 -2.22 6.53 25.80
C SER A 283 -0.96 6.52 24.93
N LYS A 284 -0.29 7.68 24.83
CA LYS A 284 0.98 7.81 24.10
C LYS A 284 2.03 6.78 24.57
N LYS A 285 2.09 6.51 25.89
CA LYS A 285 3.00 5.51 26.46
C LYS A 285 2.69 4.11 25.94
N LEU A 286 1.45 3.64 26.06
CA LEU A 286 1.02 2.32 25.58
C LEU A 286 1.24 2.15 24.07
N PHE A 287 1.01 3.22 23.30
CA PHE A 287 1.29 3.24 21.87
C PHE A 287 2.78 2.97 21.58
N PHE A 288 3.68 3.72 22.22
CA PHE A 288 5.12 3.57 21.98
C PHE A 288 5.68 2.25 22.50
N GLU A 289 5.18 1.75 23.63
CA GLU A 289 5.51 0.40 24.13
C GLU A 289 5.13 -0.69 23.11
N SER A 290 3.92 -0.59 22.53
CA SER A 290 3.41 -1.55 21.56
C SER A 290 4.12 -1.47 20.20
N ILE A 291 4.27 -0.26 19.66
CA ILE A 291 4.81 -0.03 18.31
C ILE A 291 6.30 -0.29 18.21
N SER A 292 7.04 -0.30 19.33
CA SER A 292 8.48 -0.59 19.34
C SER A 292 8.81 -1.98 18.76
N SER A 293 7.86 -2.93 18.81
CA SER A 293 7.99 -4.26 18.21
C SER A 293 7.56 -4.35 16.74
N PHE A 294 7.02 -3.29 16.15
CA PHE A 294 6.62 -3.26 14.75
C PHE A 294 7.85 -3.27 13.84
N LYS A 295 7.96 -4.27 12.97
CA LYS A 295 9.13 -4.45 12.08
C LYS A 295 9.15 -3.50 10.87
N GLY A 296 8.05 -2.80 10.62
CA GLY A 296 7.84 -2.01 9.41
C GLY A 296 6.81 -2.64 8.48
N ALA A 297 6.29 -1.85 7.53
CA ALA A 297 5.40 -2.37 6.51
C ALA A 297 6.21 -3.10 5.42
N SER A 298 5.67 -4.19 4.87
CA SER A 298 6.34 -4.95 3.81
C SER A 298 6.72 -4.03 2.64
N LYS A 299 7.94 -4.21 2.11
CA LYS A 299 8.54 -3.41 1.03
C LYS A 299 8.64 -1.90 1.34
N ARG A 300 8.67 -1.48 2.60
CA ARG A 300 8.87 -0.07 3.00
C ARG A 300 10.05 0.05 3.97
N LEU A 301 11.25 0.23 3.43
CA LEU A 301 12.52 0.10 4.14
C LEU A 301 12.56 -1.17 5.01
N GLU A 302 12.07 -2.27 4.45
CA GLU A 302 11.96 -3.57 5.09
C GLU A 302 13.37 -4.12 5.32
N LEU A 303 13.70 -4.42 6.56
CA LEU A 303 14.96 -5.05 6.91
C LEU A 303 14.92 -6.54 6.51
N ILE A 304 15.78 -6.93 5.58
CA ILE A 304 15.89 -8.33 5.11
C ILE A 304 16.86 -9.12 6.00
N LYS A 305 18.05 -8.56 6.24
CA LYS A 305 19.08 -9.16 7.09
C LYS A 305 20.01 -8.06 7.61
N GLU A 306 20.54 -8.22 8.83
CA GLU A 306 21.60 -7.38 9.37
C GLU A 306 22.66 -8.17 10.14
N ASN A 307 23.85 -7.58 10.24
CA ASN A 307 24.88 -7.89 11.22
C ASN A 307 25.36 -6.56 11.87
N LYS A 308 26.43 -6.59 12.68
CA LYS A 308 26.94 -5.40 13.39
C LYS A 308 27.34 -4.23 12.47
N HIS A 309 27.72 -4.49 11.22
CA HIS A 309 28.32 -3.51 10.31
C HIS A 309 27.59 -3.37 8.98
N THR A 310 26.57 -4.18 8.73
CA THR A 310 25.89 -4.28 7.44
C THR A 310 24.40 -4.51 7.66
N SER A 311 23.57 -3.75 6.95
CA SER A 311 22.13 -3.93 6.91
C SER A 311 21.66 -3.96 5.45
N ILE A 312 20.75 -4.90 5.14
CA ILE A 312 20.14 -5.06 3.82
C ILE A 312 18.68 -4.67 3.90
N TYR A 313 18.29 -3.66 3.12
CA TYR A 313 16.95 -3.12 3.08
C TYR A 313 16.30 -3.34 1.72
N LYS A 314 14.99 -3.56 1.73
CA LYS A 314 14.12 -3.59 0.55
C LYS A 314 13.08 -2.48 0.62
N ASP A 315 12.90 -1.75 -0.47
CA ASP A 315 11.90 -0.68 -0.55
C ASP A 315 11.15 -0.69 -1.90
N PHE A 316 9.91 -0.21 -1.89
CA PHE A 316 9.03 -0.12 -3.07
C PHE A 316 9.27 1.15 -3.90
N ALA A 317 10.25 1.99 -3.55
CA ALA A 317 10.63 3.16 -4.32
C ALA A 317 10.82 2.80 -5.80
N HIS A 318 10.06 3.49 -6.66
CA HIS A 318 10.00 3.25 -8.10
C HIS A 318 9.83 4.54 -8.92
N SER A 319 9.85 5.69 -8.27
CA SER A 319 9.79 7.01 -8.88
C SER A 319 11.01 7.83 -8.42
N PRO A 320 11.43 8.86 -9.16
CA PRO A 320 12.62 9.65 -8.80
C PRO A 320 12.56 10.25 -7.40
N SER A 321 11.42 10.83 -7.02
CA SER A 321 11.21 11.41 -5.69
C SER A 321 11.33 10.37 -4.58
N LYS A 322 10.72 9.19 -4.75
CA LYS A 322 10.78 8.09 -3.77
C LYS A 322 12.20 7.53 -3.65
N LEU A 323 12.89 7.34 -4.78
CA LEU A 323 14.28 6.90 -4.81
C LEU A 323 15.18 7.83 -3.98
N LYS A 324 15.12 9.14 -4.25
CA LYS A 324 15.88 10.15 -3.52
C LYS A 324 15.56 10.15 -2.03
N ALA A 325 14.28 10.10 -1.66
CA ALA A 325 13.84 10.11 -0.26
C ALA A 325 14.32 8.86 0.51
N THR A 326 14.25 7.68 -0.10
CA THR A 326 14.69 6.42 0.51
C THR A 326 16.21 6.38 0.69
N ILE A 327 16.98 6.81 -0.32
CA ILE A 327 18.45 6.92 -0.21
C ILE A 327 18.84 7.86 0.93
N LYS A 328 18.25 9.06 0.96
CA LYS A 328 18.49 10.05 2.01
C LYS A 328 18.19 9.48 3.40
N SER A 329 17.07 8.76 3.54
CA SER A 329 16.68 8.13 4.81
C SER A 329 17.72 7.13 5.31
N VAL A 330 18.28 6.28 4.43
CA VAL A 330 19.31 5.30 4.83
C VAL A 330 20.64 5.98 5.16
N LYS A 331 21.05 7.01 4.39
CA LYS A 331 22.27 7.78 4.68
C LYS A 331 22.19 8.50 6.03
N GLN A 332 21.06 9.12 6.33
CA GLN A 332 20.84 9.78 7.63
C GLN A 332 20.82 8.76 8.78
N GLN A 333 20.24 7.57 8.55
CA GLN A 333 20.20 6.50 9.55
C GLN A 333 21.60 5.96 9.88
N PHE A 334 22.48 5.88 8.90
CA PHE A 334 23.81 5.29 9.03
C PHE A 334 24.89 6.19 8.44
N PRO A 335 25.18 7.35 9.06
CA PRO A 335 26.10 8.35 8.49
C PRO A 335 27.52 7.81 8.31
N ASN A 336 27.92 6.85 9.16
CA ASN A 336 29.27 6.27 9.17
C ASN A 336 29.40 4.99 8.31
N ARG A 337 28.35 4.58 7.58
CA ARG A 337 28.39 3.42 6.68
C ARG A 337 28.25 3.89 5.23
N LYS A 338 28.98 3.24 4.31
CA LYS A 338 28.76 3.47 2.88
C LYS A 338 27.42 2.86 2.45
N LEU A 339 26.75 3.46 1.49
CA LEU A 339 25.49 3.00 0.94
C LEU A 339 25.67 2.50 -0.50
N VAL A 340 25.33 1.23 -0.70
CA VAL A 340 25.13 0.62 -2.02
C VAL A 340 23.64 0.65 -2.32
N SER A 341 23.23 1.42 -3.32
CA SER A 341 21.82 1.54 -3.71
C SER A 341 21.58 0.91 -5.07
N CYS A 342 20.60 0.02 -5.17
CA CYS A 342 20.21 -0.65 -6.39
C CYS A 342 18.74 -0.39 -6.72
N MET A 343 18.48 0.28 -7.84
CA MET A 343 17.14 0.62 -8.34
C MET A 343 16.76 -0.26 -9.54
N GLU A 344 15.60 -0.92 -9.50
CA GLU A 344 15.01 -1.57 -10.68
C GLU A 344 14.09 -0.61 -11.43
N LEU A 345 14.37 -0.39 -12.72
CA LEU A 345 13.40 0.18 -13.66
C LEU A 345 12.41 -0.91 -14.07
N HIS A 346 11.15 -0.76 -13.68
CA HIS A 346 10.11 -1.77 -13.85
C HIS A 346 8.77 -1.22 -14.35
N THR A 347 8.37 -0.03 -13.92
CA THR A 347 7.10 0.59 -14.33
C THR A 347 7.16 1.03 -15.79
N PHE A 348 5.99 1.17 -16.44
CA PHE A 348 5.91 1.67 -17.81
C PHE A 348 6.60 3.04 -17.95
N SER A 349 6.33 3.95 -17.01
CA SER A 349 6.97 5.27 -16.98
C SER A 349 8.48 5.17 -16.76
N SER A 350 8.97 4.38 -15.80
CA SER A 350 10.41 4.25 -15.52
C SER A 350 11.22 3.69 -16.69
N LEU A 351 10.59 2.93 -17.58
CA LEU A 351 11.21 2.34 -18.78
C LEU A 351 11.04 3.22 -20.04
N ASN A 352 10.33 4.34 -19.94
CA ASN A 352 10.15 5.28 -21.04
C ASN A 352 11.35 6.25 -21.12
N LYS A 353 11.97 6.37 -22.29
CA LYS A 353 13.17 7.22 -22.51
C LYS A 353 12.98 8.70 -22.14
N LYS A 354 11.79 9.27 -22.36
CA LYS A 354 11.52 10.67 -22.01
C LYS A 354 11.47 10.85 -20.49
N PHE A 355 10.72 9.98 -19.81
CA PHE A 355 10.58 10.01 -18.36
C PHE A 355 11.85 9.60 -17.61
N LEU A 356 12.71 8.79 -18.22
CA LEU A 356 13.98 8.36 -17.62
C LEU A 356 14.85 9.55 -17.18
N LYS A 357 14.76 10.69 -17.88
CA LYS A 357 15.48 11.94 -17.56
C LYS A 357 15.07 12.53 -16.20
N GLU A 358 13.88 12.22 -15.71
CA GLU A 358 13.41 12.66 -14.39
C GLU A 358 14.21 12.02 -13.23
N TYR A 359 14.98 10.96 -13.50
CA TYR A 359 15.91 10.35 -12.54
C TYR A 359 17.23 11.10 -12.39
N SER A 360 17.44 12.19 -13.13
CA SER A 360 18.62 13.05 -12.98
C SER A 360 18.90 13.35 -11.52
N ASN A 361 20.14 13.09 -11.07
CA ASN A 361 20.64 13.43 -9.73
C ASN A 361 19.88 12.73 -8.58
N SER A 362 19.06 11.71 -8.88
CA SER A 362 18.23 11.02 -7.88
C SER A 362 19.02 10.07 -6.98
N MET A 363 20.27 9.76 -7.35
CA MET A 363 21.15 8.85 -6.61
C MET A 363 22.43 9.54 -6.10
N ASP A 364 22.56 10.86 -6.11
CA ASP A 364 23.83 11.54 -5.80
C ASP A 364 24.35 11.23 -4.38
N ASP A 365 23.44 11.09 -3.42
CA ASP A 365 23.77 10.79 -2.02
C ASP A 365 24.29 9.34 -1.79
N THR A 366 24.20 8.46 -2.79
CA THR A 366 24.69 7.07 -2.66
C THR A 366 26.19 6.95 -2.92
N ASP A 367 26.87 6.09 -2.17
CA ASP A 367 28.30 5.82 -2.39
C ASP A 367 28.54 4.94 -3.63
N ILE A 368 27.72 3.91 -3.82
CA ILE A 368 27.72 3.06 -5.03
C ILE A 368 26.30 3.01 -5.59
N GLY A 369 26.11 3.57 -6.79
CA GLY A 369 24.82 3.59 -7.49
C GLY A 369 24.71 2.48 -8.53
N ILE A 370 23.62 1.72 -8.46
CA ILE A 370 23.32 0.61 -9.36
C ILE A 370 21.91 0.79 -9.93
N VAL A 371 21.77 0.64 -11.23
CA VAL A 371 20.47 0.53 -11.90
C VAL A 371 20.36 -0.80 -12.63
N TYR A 372 19.23 -1.48 -12.44
CA TYR A 372 18.89 -2.71 -13.11
C TYR A 372 17.62 -2.54 -13.97
N PHE A 373 17.60 -3.12 -15.16
CA PHE A 373 16.40 -3.20 -15.98
C PHE A 373 16.34 -4.49 -16.79
N ASN A 374 15.17 -5.11 -16.91
CA ASN A 374 15.00 -6.35 -17.67
C ASN A 374 14.51 -6.06 -19.11
N LYS A 375 15.30 -6.43 -20.13
CA LYS A 375 14.92 -6.27 -21.54
C LYS A 375 13.62 -6.99 -21.90
N LYS A 376 13.33 -8.14 -21.29
CA LYS A 376 12.08 -8.88 -21.50
C LYS A 376 10.88 -8.08 -21.00
N THR A 377 10.99 -7.42 -19.84
CA THR A 377 9.93 -6.55 -19.31
C THR A 377 9.62 -5.39 -20.25
N ILE A 378 10.63 -4.78 -20.86
CA ILE A 378 10.45 -3.70 -21.86
C ILE A 378 9.68 -4.22 -23.08
N LYS A 379 10.10 -5.36 -23.63
CA LYS A 379 9.43 -6.01 -24.78
C LYS A 379 7.97 -6.35 -24.48
N ASN A 380 7.70 -6.95 -23.31
CA ASN A 380 6.34 -7.30 -22.89
C ASN A 380 5.44 -6.06 -22.75
N LYS A 381 6.00 -4.91 -22.39
CA LYS A 381 5.28 -3.62 -22.32
C LYS A 381 5.21 -2.90 -23.67
N LYS A 382 5.72 -3.49 -24.76
CA LYS A 382 5.75 -2.90 -26.12
C LYS A 382 6.44 -1.53 -26.14
N LEU A 383 7.49 -1.37 -25.33
CA LEU A 383 8.27 -0.14 -25.24
C LEU A 383 9.56 -0.25 -26.06
N ASN A 384 10.10 0.90 -26.46
CA ASN A 384 11.42 0.98 -27.09
C ASN A 384 12.51 0.55 -26.10
N LEU A 385 13.46 -0.26 -26.57
CA LEU A 385 14.60 -0.68 -25.76
C LEU A 385 15.44 0.53 -25.33
N ILE A 386 15.85 0.52 -24.06
CA ILE A 386 16.82 1.45 -23.49
C ILE A 386 18.19 0.78 -23.41
N SER A 387 19.23 1.55 -23.70
CA SER A 387 20.63 1.15 -23.58
C SER A 387 21.19 1.49 -22.21
N LYS A 388 22.30 0.85 -21.83
CA LYS A 388 23.00 1.19 -20.57
C LYS A 388 23.49 2.64 -20.57
N LYS A 389 23.97 3.13 -21.71
CA LYS A 389 24.43 4.52 -21.88
C LYS A 389 23.30 5.53 -21.63
N GLU A 390 22.12 5.30 -22.22
CA GLU A 390 20.96 6.17 -21.99
C GLU A 390 20.55 6.23 -20.52
N VAL A 391 20.65 5.11 -19.79
CA VAL A 391 20.41 5.10 -18.33
C VAL A 391 21.45 5.94 -17.58
N ILE A 392 22.74 5.74 -17.85
CA ILE A 392 23.83 6.52 -17.23
C ILE A 392 23.64 8.01 -17.48
N ASP A 393 23.39 8.39 -18.74
CA ASP A 393 23.21 9.78 -19.16
C ASP A 393 21.99 10.42 -18.48
N SER A 394 20.89 9.66 -18.35
CA SER A 394 19.65 10.16 -17.74
C SER A 394 19.76 10.40 -16.23
N PHE A 395 20.51 9.55 -15.52
CA PHE A 395 20.78 9.72 -14.09
C PHE A 395 21.84 10.81 -13.82
N LYS A 396 22.58 11.25 -14.86
CA LYS A 396 23.70 12.20 -14.79
C LYS A 396 24.81 11.79 -13.82
N ARG A 397 25.06 10.50 -13.71
CA ARG A 397 26.06 9.92 -12.79
C ARG A 397 27.03 9.02 -13.54
N LYS A 398 28.26 9.50 -13.77
CA LYS A 398 29.26 8.83 -14.62
C LYS A 398 29.74 7.47 -14.09
N ASP A 399 29.77 7.29 -12.76
CA ASP A 399 30.19 6.05 -12.09
C ASP A 399 29.05 5.03 -11.92
N LEU A 400 27.83 5.35 -12.38
CA LEU A 400 26.64 4.51 -12.23
C LEU A 400 26.84 3.15 -12.89
N LYS A 401 26.63 2.07 -12.13
CA LYS A 401 26.68 0.71 -12.66
C LYS A 401 25.32 0.31 -13.22
N VAL A 402 25.27 -0.15 -14.46
CA VAL A 402 24.01 -0.55 -15.11
C VAL A 402 24.02 -2.01 -15.53
N PHE A 403 23.07 -2.77 -15.02
CA PHE A 403 22.87 -4.19 -15.30
C PHE A 403 21.54 -4.42 -16.03
N ASN A 404 21.54 -5.38 -16.93
CA ASN A 404 20.34 -5.85 -17.62
C ASN A 404 20.19 -7.38 -17.57
N ASP A 405 21.00 -8.00 -16.70
CA ASP A 405 21.01 -9.41 -16.35
C ASP A 405 21.09 -9.49 -14.82
N SER A 406 20.18 -10.25 -14.22
CA SER A 406 20.08 -10.39 -12.77
C SER A 406 21.23 -11.20 -12.17
N ASN A 407 21.81 -12.13 -12.94
CA ASN A 407 22.96 -12.91 -12.49
C ASN A 407 24.21 -12.02 -12.43
N LEU A 408 24.46 -11.21 -13.46
CA LEU A 408 25.57 -10.24 -13.43
C LEU A 408 25.44 -9.21 -12.30
N LEU A 409 24.21 -8.78 -11.99
CA LEU A 409 23.94 -7.93 -10.83
C LEU A 409 24.32 -8.66 -9.52
N LYS A 410 23.89 -9.92 -9.38
CA LYS A 410 24.19 -10.75 -8.20
C LYS A 410 25.70 -10.96 -8.04
N ASP A 411 26.41 -11.27 -9.12
CA ASP A 411 27.85 -11.50 -9.11
C ASP A 411 28.60 -10.23 -8.68
N PHE A 412 28.19 -9.07 -9.22
CA PHE A 412 28.74 -7.79 -8.79
C PHE A 412 28.50 -7.53 -7.30
N LEU A 413 27.28 -7.74 -6.79
CA LEU A 413 26.97 -7.57 -5.36
C LEU A 413 27.80 -8.53 -4.48
N ASN A 414 28.04 -9.77 -4.93
CA ASN A 414 28.89 -10.73 -4.23
C ASN A 414 30.38 -10.39 -4.27
N SER A 415 30.84 -9.66 -5.28
CA SER A 415 32.23 -9.19 -5.35
C SER A 415 32.56 -8.03 -4.40
N LEU A 416 31.54 -7.37 -3.82
CA LEU A 416 31.75 -6.26 -2.91
C LEU A 416 32.07 -6.75 -1.49
N SER A 417 33.02 -6.08 -0.83
CA SER A 417 33.19 -6.22 0.62
C SER A 417 32.06 -5.50 1.35
N TRP A 418 31.35 -6.19 2.24
CA TRP A 418 30.18 -5.63 2.93
C TRP A 418 30.47 -4.97 4.29
N LYS A 419 31.73 -5.03 4.77
CA LYS A 419 32.14 -4.38 6.02
C LYS A 419 31.87 -2.86 5.97
N GLN A 420 31.10 -2.37 6.95
CA GLN A 420 30.68 -0.96 7.08
C GLN A 420 29.93 -0.42 5.86
N LYS A 421 29.11 -1.28 5.21
CA LYS A 421 28.24 -0.89 4.09
C LYS A 421 26.81 -1.36 4.35
N ASN A 422 25.84 -0.59 3.87
CA ASN A 422 24.45 -1.05 3.78
C ASN A 422 24.08 -1.26 2.31
N LEU A 423 23.17 -2.21 2.06
CA LEU A 423 22.57 -2.46 0.76
C LEU A 423 21.10 -2.01 0.78
N LEU A 424 20.71 -1.19 -0.18
CA LEU A 424 19.32 -0.75 -0.39
C LEU A 424 18.84 -1.21 -1.76
N MET A 425 17.89 -2.16 -1.78
CA MET A 425 17.26 -2.70 -2.98
C MET A 425 15.88 -2.06 -3.19
N MET A 426 15.68 -1.33 -4.28
CA MET A 426 14.47 -0.56 -4.56
C MET A 426 13.78 -1.04 -5.82
N SER A 427 12.52 -1.49 -5.72
CA SER A 427 11.78 -1.99 -6.88
C SER A 427 10.27 -2.06 -6.67
N SER A 428 9.52 -1.82 -7.74
CA SER A 428 8.09 -2.19 -7.86
C SER A 428 7.85 -3.58 -8.45
N GLY A 429 8.89 -4.19 -9.03
CA GLY A 429 8.94 -5.56 -9.50
C GLY A 429 9.60 -6.49 -8.48
N ASN A 430 10.55 -7.30 -8.94
CA ASN A 430 11.17 -8.36 -8.14
C ASN A 430 12.61 -8.72 -8.55
N PHE A 431 13.30 -7.83 -9.27
CA PHE A 431 14.66 -8.04 -9.77
C PHE A 431 14.81 -9.37 -10.56
N ASN A 432 13.79 -9.74 -11.35
CA ASN A 432 13.72 -11.02 -12.06
C ASN A 432 13.83 -12.24 -11.12
N ASN A 433 13.05 -12.21 -10.04
CA ASN A 433 12.97 -13.24 -9.00
C ASN A 433 14.28 -13.49 -8.22
N LEU A 434 15.14 -12.47 -8.09
CA LEU A 434 16.30 -12.54 -7.21
C LEU A 434 15.86 -12.74 -5.75
N ASP A 435 16.36 -13.81 -5.11
CA ASP A 435 16.15 -14.06 -3.69
C ASP A 435 17.05 -13.14 -2.85
N LEU A 436 16.44 -12.08 -2.31
CA LEU A 436 17.14 -11.09 -1.49
C LEU A 436 17.68 -11.65 -0.17
N ASN A 437 17.16 -12.78 0.33
CA ASN A 437 17.71 -13.42 1.53
C ASN A 437 19.04 -14.12 1.26
N LYS A 438 19.30 -14.48 0.00
CA LYS A 438 20.50 -15.19 -0.45
C LYS A 438 21.35 -14.36 -1.41
N ILE A 439 21.06 -13.06 -1.55
CA ILE A 439 21.70 -12.22 -2.56
C ILE A 439 23.17 -11.94 -2.23
N ILE A 440 23.48 -11.76 -0.94
CA ILE A 440 24.84 -11.56 -0.42
C ILE A 440 25.02 -12.31 0.90
N SER A 441 26.24 -12.79 1.12
CA SER A 441 26.65 -13.38 2.41
C SER A 441 27.25 -12.29 3.28
N ILE A 442 26.65 -12.09 4.46
CA ILE A 442 27.05 -11.10 5.47
C ILE A 442 27.06 -11.74 6.85
#